data_AF-A0A550HBS3-F1
#
_entry.id   AF-A0A550HBS3-F1
#
_cell.length_a   1.000
_cell.length_b   1.000
_cell.length_c   1.000
_cell.angle_alpha   90.00
_cell.angle_beta   90.00
_cell.angle_gamma   90.00
#
_symmetry.space_group_name_H-M   'P 1'
#
loop_
_entity.id
_entity.type
_entity.pdbx_description
1 polymer ?
#
loop_
_entity_poly.entity_id
_entity_poly.type
_entity_poly.pdbx_seq_one_letter_code
_entity_poly.pdbx_strand_id
1 'polypeptide(L)'
;MGQRPNVLTPEQSPQHRLGYMIRELREARGLSMRELATKLFVSHAKVQRWENGERPPKDRGEVELIDRALGAGGFLIEMWQEIGRGVSAPEHVSESAAHVSDTSLSLATVVSQAATSDGEGIFVPARLDDGTVVLVALDRRAVLRAGMGIGTAAVAGLPVPPATAVGGAEDPFGFARSVTENWSGLRLSRPVPDYGVDWQALVPGGRSMLGSQLSLQVHPARIEGGRVIVSIPDQRRAEEFLTRPNRNLLVGAVAAEGASQFYVLDGRSARGRLTKNGGVYEVTAPTAYELDDLTQGILWAVANYDDALQADDQALAETRSDLKAYERLSASAVSREAAPGLNTVAHMWLGSDFCARHILRALPDLPTLPSFWTREQRGEEASAWLIFNHKFPYLRETTKVLGSTSTRAFCIPEEVVRSSPRYERILLFLAVALMESLGIHAQFTTDPAYEAVEGFVVAPEKEAVIANWVRGDGMWHVDVTARSSTVREFTIAARDVDADSITAAPTPAGRLRALAQYLDLPWSWLIERCGQLARHGSSGLIQSRSRLVSAAGIDAACAYVGSLPADR
;
A
#
# COMPACT_ATOMS: atom_id res chain seq x y z
N MET A 1 54.52 15.02 5.80
CA MET A 1 54.03 16.26 6.43
C MET A 1 52.51 16.16 6.53
N GLY A 2 51.95 16.14 7.74
CA GLY A 2 50.50 16.02 7.92
C GLY A 2 49.82 17.34 7.58
N GLN A 3 48.74 17.31 6.78
CA GLN A 3 47.86 18.46 6.59
C GLN A 3 47.38 18.93 7.96
N ARG A 4 47.45 20.24 8.22
CA ARG A 4 46.83 20.84 9.41
C ARG A 4 45.32 20.58 9.35
N PRO A 5 44.68 20.18 10.46
CA PRO A 5 43.23 20.01 10.50
C PRO A 5 42.51 21.28 10.02
N ASN A 6 41.50 21.13 9.17
CA ASN A 6 40.66 22.25 8.76
C ASN A 6 40.01 22.87 10.01
N VAL A 7 40.11 24.20 10.14
CA VAL A 7 39.38 24.96 11.16
C VAL A 7 37.89 24.85 10.83
N LEU A 8 37.11 24.26 11.75
CA LEU A 8 35.66 24.11 11.58
C LEU A 8 34.92 25.38 12.04
N THR A 9 33.83 25.69 11.36
CA THR A 9 32.96 26.85 11.59
C THR A 9 31.56 26.38 12.01
N PRO A 10 31.38 25.83 13.23
CA PRO A 10 30.10 25.22 13.67
C PRO A 10 28.90 26.19 13.62
N GLU A 11 29.15 27.50 13.71
CA GLU A 11 28.12 28.54 13.67
C GLU A 11 27.59 28.82 12.26
N GLN A 12 28.25 28.33 11.21
CA GLN A 12 27.95 28.72 9.83
C GLN A 12 26.64 28.14 9.30
N SER A 13 26.29 26.91 9.69
CA SER A 13 25.01 26.29 9.36
C SER A 13 24.73 25.08 10.25
N PRO A 14 23.48 24.61 10.36
CA PRO A 14 23.15 23.37 11.09
C PRO A 14 23.98 22.17 10.63
N GLN A 15 24.35 22.12 9.34
CA GLN A 15 25.22 21.10 8.78
C GLN A 15 26.67 21.20 9.27
N HIS A 16 27.23 22.42 9.38
CA HIS A 16 28.57 22.61 9.94
C HIS A 16 28.59 22.27 11.44
N ARG A 17 27.50 22.55 12.15
CA ARG A 17 27.32 22.16 13.56
C ARG A 17 27.30 20.64 13.74
N LEU A 18 26.56 19.93 12.88
CA LEU A 18 26.55 18.46 12.88
C LEU A 18 27.95 17.90 12.59
N GLY A 19 28.64 18.42 11.56
CA GLY A 19 29.99 17.98 11.21
C GLY A 19 31.00 18.19 12.35
N TYR A 20 30.94 19.35 13.00
CA TYR A 20 31.72 19.64 14.21
C TYR A 20 31.45 18.64 15.33
N MET A 21 30.18 18.30 15.58
CA MET A 21 29.84 17.39 16.66
C MET A 21 30.25 15.93 16.40
N ILE A 22 30.17 15.47 15.14
CA ILE A 22 30.72 14.18 14.75
C ILE A 22 32.23 14.12 15.06
N ARG A 23 32.97 15.20 14.77
CA ARG A 23 34.41 15.29 15.06
C ARG A 23 34.71 15.26 16.56
N GLU A 24 34.01 16.07 17.36
CA GLU A 24 34.19 16.11 18.82
C GLU A 24 33.93 14.74 19.47
N LEU A 25 32.81 14.09 19.12
CA LEU A 25 32.45 12.78 19.68
C LEU A 25 33.40 11.66 19.24
N ARG A 26 33.96 11.76 18.03
CA ARG A 26 34.99 10.84 17.53
C ARG A 26 36.28 11.02 18.31
N GLU A 27 36.73 12.26 18.50
CA GLU A 27 37.98 12.57 19.21
C GLU A 27 37.89 12.25 20.70
N ALA A 28 36.75 12.52 21.34
CA ALA A 28 36.47 12.10 22.71
C ALA A 28 36.53 10.57 22.91
N ARG A 29 36.32 9.80 21.83
CA ARG A 29 36.43 8.33 21.83
C ARG A 29 37.79 7.81 21.38
N GLY A 30 38.76 8.70 21.14
CA GLY A 30 40.10 8.33 20.69
C GLY A 30 40.14 7.68 19.30
N LEU A 31 39.11 7.87 18.48
CA LEU A 31 39.02 7.25 17.16
C LEU A 31 39.63 8.17 16.09
N SER A 32 40.41 7.61 15.18
CA SER A 32 40.77 8.26 13.92
C SER A 32 39.60 8.24 12.92
N MET A 33 39.60 9.14 11.93
CA MET A 33 38.61 9.12 10.84
C MET A 33 38.58 7.78 10.08
N ARG A 34 39.74 7.10 9.96
CA ARG A 34 39.83 5.78 9.31
C ARG A 34 39.13 4.70 10.14
N GLU A 35 39.33 4.70 11.45
CA GLU A 35 38.70 3.73 12.35
C GLU A 35 37.18 3.93 12.42
N LEU A 36 36.73 5.20 12.42
CA LEU A 36 35.29 5.49 12.33
C LEU A 36 34.72 5.02 10.99
N ALA A 37 35.40 5.28 9.87
CA ALA A 37 34.99 4.82 8.54
C ALA A 37 34.87 3.29 8.48
N THR A 38 35.84 2.56 9.05
CA THR A 38 35.80 1.10 9.14
C THR A 38 34.62 0.61 9.99
N LYS A 39 34.36 1.21 11.15
CA LYS A 39 33.22 0.86 12.01
C LYS A 39 31.86 1.07 11.33
N LEU A 40 31.79 2.08 10.46
CA LEU A 40 30.56 2.44 9.74
C LEU A 40 30.44 1.77 8.36
N PHE A 41 31.43 0.96 7.94
CA PHE A 41 31.51 0.39 6.59
C PHE A 41 31.41 1.44 5.46
N VAL A 42 32.00 2.63 5.65
CA VAL A 42 32.04 3.71 4.66
C VAL A 42 33.47 4.09 4.30
N SER A 43 33.65 4.90 3.24
CA SER A 43 34.98 5.40 2.88
C SER A 43 35.43 6.53 3.82
N HIS A 44 36.75 6.62 4.05
CA HIS A 44 37.37 7.72 4.81
C HIS A 44 36.98 9.10 4.24
N ALA A 45 36.92 9.23 2.91
CA ALA A 45 36.53 10.47 2.24
C ALA A 45 35.07 10.87 2.49
N LYS A 46 34.20 9.93 2.90
CA LYS A 46 32.81 10.19 3.28
C LYS A 46 32.75 10.77 4.70
N VAL A 47 33.47 10.17 5.65
CA VAL A 47 33.60 10.69 7.02
C VAL A 47 34.20 12.09 7.03
N GLN A 48 35.24 12.33 6.23
CA GLN A 48 35.86 13.65 6.10
C GLN A 48 34.85 14.71 5.62
N ARG A 49 34.00 14.38 4.64
CA ARG A 49 32.95 15.28 4.12
C ARG A 49 31.86 15.59 5.15
N TRP A 50 31.52 14.61 5.98
CA TRP A 50 30.59 14.82 7.09
C TRP A 50 31.19 15.78 8.13
N GLU A 51 32.42 15.52 8.59
CA GLU A 51 33.06 16.33 9.63
C GLU A 51 33.37 17.76 9.18
N ASN A 52 33.67 17.96 7.90
CA ASN A 52 33.90 19.28 7.33
C ASN A 52 32.60 20.07 7.10
N GLY A 53 31.43 19.47 7.29
CA GLY A 53 30.16 20.11 6.95
C GLY A 53 29.98 20.31 5.44
N GLU A 54 30.71 19.62 4.57
CA GLU A 54 30.58 19.71 3.10
C GLU A 54 29.34 18.98 2.60
N ARG A 55 28.99 17.86 3.24
CA ARG A 55 27.78 17.08 2.94
C ARG A 55 27.26 16.45 4.23
N PRO A 56 25.95 16.50 4.54
CA PRO A 56 25.41 15.77 5.68
C PRO A 56 25.23 14.27 5.33
N PRO A 57 25.02 13.39 6.33
CA PRO A 57 24.52 12.02 6.10
C PRO A 57 23.27 12.04 5.19
N LYS A 58 23.19 11.10 4.24
CA LYS A 58 22.16 11.13 3.17
C LYS A 58 20.77 10.79 3.69
N ASP A 59 20.69 9.85 4.63
CA ASP A 59 19.45 9.33 5.16
C ASP A 59 19.54 9.12 6.67
N ARG A 60 18.38 8.84 7.27
CA ARG A 60 18.24 8.60 8.70
C ARG A 60 19.07 7.39 9.17
N GLY A 61 19.20 6.36 8.33
CA GLY A 61 19.98 5.17 8.65
C GLY A 61 21.47 5.46 8.81
N GLU A 62 22.03 6.32 7.94
CA GLU A 62 23.42 6.76 8.04
C GLU A 62 23.69 7.53 9.33
N VAL A 63 22.81 8.45 9.73
CA VAL A 63 23.00 9.21 10.99
C VAL A 63 22.76 8.33 12.22
N GLU A 64 21.80 7.39 12.19
CA GLU A 64 21.58 6.42 13.27
C GLU A 64 22.80 5.50 13.47
N LEU A 65 23.46 5.12 12.39
CA LEU A 65 24.69 4.33 12.43
C LEU A 65 25.83 5.12 13.08
N ILE A 66 25.98 6.41 12.72
CA ILE A 66 26.98 7.31 13.31
C ILE A 66 26.68 7.55 14.79
N ASP A 67 25.43 7.86 15.14
CA ASP A 67 24.97 8.10 16.50
C ASP A 67 25.22 6.89 17.41
N ARG A 68 24.92 5.68 16.92
CA ARG A 68 25.20 4.43 17.64
C ARG A 68 26.70 4.17 17.79
N ALA A 69 27.48 4.33 16.71
CA ALA A 69 28.93 4.11 16.74
C ALA A 69 29.67 5.10 17.65
N LEU A 70 29.15 6.33 17.72
CA LEU A 70 29.64 7.40 18.56
C LEU A 70 28.79 7.58 19.83
N GLY A 71 28.01 6.59 20.25
CA GLY A 71 27.20 6.59 21.47
C GLY A 71 26.59 7.94 21.85
N ALA A 72 25.91 8.60 20.91
CA ALA A 72 25.41 9.97 21.06
C ALA A 72 23.97 10.04 21.58
N GLY A 73 23.30 8.90 21.78
CA GLY A 73 22.02 8.81 22.49
C GLY A 73 20.87 9.48 21.75
N GLY A 74 20.95 9.58 20.43
CA GLY A 74 19.97 10.26 19.57
C GLY A 74 20.30 11.72 19.25
N PHE A 75 21.31 12.31 19.89
CA PHE A 75 21.65 13.72 19.71
C PHE A 75 22.07 14.06 18.27
N LEU A 76 22.82 13.18 17.59
CA LEU A 76 23.21 13.43 16.19
C LEU A 76 22.02 13.31 15.25
N ILE A 77 21.01 12.51 15.60
CA ILE A 77 19.78 12.34 14.83
C ILE A 77 18.95 13.63 14.91
N GLU A 78 18.82 14.22 16.10
CA GLU A 78 18.12 15.50 16.31
C GLU A 78 18.80 16.62 15.50
N MET A 79 20.13 16.75 15.59
CA MET A 79 20.88 17.74 14.83
C MET A 79 20.75 17.55 13.31
N TRP A 80 20.71 16.30 12.82
CA TRP A 80 20.50 16.03 11.40
C TRP A 80 19.09 16.42 10.94
N GLN A 81 18.07 16.24 11.79
CA GLN A 81 16.71 16.70 11.49
C GLN A 81 16.62 18.23 11.39
N GLU A 82 17.43 18.98 12.15
CA GLU A 82 17.49 20.44 12.05
C GLU A 82 18.02 20.93 10.70
N ILE A 83 18.91 20.18 10.03
CA ILE A 83 19.40 20.51 8.68
C ILE A 83 18.24 20.52 7.68
N GLY A 84 17.32 19.55 7.80
CA GLY A 84 16.12 19.47 6.96
C GLY A 84 15.06 20.53 7.25
N ARG A 85 15.08 21.14 8.45
CA ARG A 85 14.16 22.22 8.84
C ARG A 85 14.59 23.60 8.32
N GLY A 86 15.87 23.78 7.97
CA GLY A 86 16.47 25.08 7.64
C GLY A 86 16.30 25.59 6.20
N VAL A 87 15.50 24.95 5.34
CA VAL A 87 15.30 25.39 3.94
C VAL A 87 13.84 25.82 3.69
N SER A 88 13.43 26.90 4.35
CA SER A 88 12.29 27.83 4.06
C SER A 88 12.33 28.90 5.17
N ALA A 89 12.43 30.22 4.99
CA ALA A 89 12.24 31.15 3.87
C ALA A 89 13.08 32.45 4.15
N PRO A 90 13.14 33.45 3.25
CA PRO A 90 13.87 34.71 3.50
C PRO A 90 13.22 35.55 4.61
N GLU A 91 14.08 36.23 5.37
CA GLU A 91 13.74 37.16 6.46
C GLU A 91 12.72 38.23 6.05
N HIS A 92 11.59 38.26 6.75
CA HIS A 92 10.81 39.48 6.93
C HIS A 92 11.00 39.94 8.38
N VAL A 93 11.81 40.99 8.53
CA VAL A 93 11.92 41.77 9.75
C VAL A 93 10.60 42.51 9.96
N SER A 94 9.97 42.30 11.11
CA SER A 94 9.07 43.28 11.71
C SER A 94 9.17 43.16 13.23
N GLU A 95 9.83 44.15 13.80
CA GLU A 95 9.85 44.44 15.23
C GLU A 95 8.42 44.52 15.79
N SER A 96 8.22 44.01 17.01
CA SER A 96 7.52 44.72 18.09
C SER A 96 7.75 43.99 19.41
N ALA A 97 8.16 44.76 20.40
CA ALA A 97 8.70 44.33 21.68
C ALA A 97 7.63 44.02 22.76
N ALA A 98 8.12 43.32 23.80
CA ALA A 98 7.75 43.35 25.22
C ALA A 98 6.41 42.74 25.69
N HIS A 99 6.46 41.66 26.46
CA HIS A 99 6.60 41.75 27.93
C HIS A 99 6.77 40.38 28.61
N VAL A 100 7.61 40.39 29.64
CA VAL A 100 7.88 39.33 30.63
C VAL A 100 6.90 39.44 31.80
N SER A 101 6.39 38.32 32.32
CA SER A 101 6.30 38.09 33.76
C SER A 101 6.07 36.62 34.10
N ASP A 102 6.94 36.11 34.97
CA ASP A 102 6.85 34.90 35.78
C ASP A 102 5.46 34.70 36.42
N THR A 103 5.03 33.44 36.62
CA THR A 103 4.75 32.84 37.95
C THR A 103 4.27 31.39 37.79
N SER A 104 4.73 30.59 38.75
CA SER A 104 4.64 29.15 38.97
C SER A 104 3.24 28.56 39.20
N LEU A 105 3.04 27.38 38.60
CA LEU A 105 2.29 26.19 39.04
C LEU A 105 1.07 26.36 39.97
N SER A 106 -0.11 25.95 39.47
CA SER A 106 -1.03 25.10 40.23
C SER A 106 -1.84 24.19 39.29
N LEU A 107 -1.55 22.90 39.36
CA LEU A 107 -2.15 21.82 38.57
C LEU A 107 -3.43 21.34 39.25
N ALA A 108 -4.56 21.99 38.98
CA ALA A 108 -5.89 21.42 39.12
C ALA A 108 -6.92 22.39 38.52
N THR A 109 -7.81 21.85 37.70
CA THR A 109 -9.12 22.48 37.35
C THR A 109 -9.12 23.58 36.28
N VAL A 110 -8.77 23.25 35.03
CA VAL A 110 -9.42 23.86 33.84
C VAL A 110 -9.56 22.81 32.72
N VAL A 111 -10.65 22.04 32.76
CA VAL A 111 -11.23 21.44 31.56
C VAL A 111 -12.36 22.37 31.14
N SER A 112 -12.02 23.39 30.35
CA SER A 112 -12.84 24.02 29.31
C SER A 112 -12.25 25.38 28.94
N GLN A 113 -12.14 25.59 27.63
CA GLN A 113 -11.76 26.83 26.92
C GLN A 113 -10.27 27.15 26.82
N ALA A 114 -9.63 26.56 25.81
CA ALA A 114 -8.74 27.28 24.89
C ALA A 114 -8.68 26.51 23.56
N ALA A 115 -9.33 27.05 22.53
CA ALA A 115 -9.02 26.69 21.16
C ALA A 115 -7.73 27.42 20.77
N THR A 116 -6.61 26.71 20.61
CA THR A 116 -5.41 27.19 19.90
C THR A 116 -4.55 26.00 19.42
N SER A 117 -4.09 26.11 18.16
CA SER A 117 -3.14 25.27 17.41
C SER A 117 -3.61 23.91 16.85
N ASP A 118 -3.84 23.90 15.54
CA ASP A 118 -4.16 22.74 14.68
C ASP A 118 -2.96 21.79 14.40
N GLY A 119 -1.93 21.78 15.26
CA GLY A 119 -0.66 21.09 14.98
C GLY A 119 -0.13 20.11 16.04
N GLU A 120 -0.67 20.05 17.25
CA GLU A 120 -0.13 19.18 18.30
C GLU A 120 -0.92 17.87 18.43
N GLY A 121 -0.24 16.74 18.21
CA GLY A 121 -0.77 15.41 18.46
C GLY A 121 -1.07 15.18 19.94
N ILE A 122 -1.91 14.18 20.24
CA ILE A 122 -2.18 13.76 21.62
C ILE A 122 -0.96 12.99 22.12
N PHE A 123 -0.32 13.44 23.19
CA PHE A 123 0.80 12.73 23.80
C PHE A 123 0.29 11.75 24.87
N VAL A 124 0.59 10.46 24.70
CA VAL A 124 0.24 9.41 25.66
C VAL A 124 1.52 8.86 26.29
N PRO A 125 1.64 8.79 27.62
CA PRO A 125 2.77 8.14 28.27
C PRO A 125 2.71 6.62 28.04
N ALA A 126 3.76 6.07 27.43
CA ALA A 126 3.99 4.65 27.23
C ALA A 126 5.17 4.19 28.08
N ARG A 127 5.09 3.00 28.68
CA ARG A 127 6.14 2.44 29.53
C ARG A 127 6.90 1.36 28.77
N LEU A 128 8.21 1.48 28.69
CA LEU A 128 9.09 0.49 28.07
C LEU A 128 9.37 -0.67 29.03
N ASP A 129 9.85 -1.79 28.49
CA ASP A 129 10.16 -3.02 29.24
C ASP A 129 11.22 -2.82 30.33
N ASP A 130 12.04 -1.77 30.22
CA ASP A 130 13.04 -1.37 31.21
C ASP A 130 12.48 -0.48 32.34
N GLY A 131 11.17 -0.18 32.31
CA GLY A 131 10.47 0.64 33.30
C GLY A 131 10.42 2.14 32.98
N THR A 132 11.11 2.60 31.93
CA THR A 132 11.16 4.00 31.48
C THR A 132 9.84 4.43 30.88
N VAL A 133 9.39 5.67 31.15
CA VAL A 133 8.17 6.24 30.57
C VAL A 133 8.54 7.23 29.48
N VAL A 134 8.01 7.04 28.27
CA VAL A 134 8.19 7.92 27.11
C VAL A 134 6.85 8.48 26.64
N LEU A 135 6.83 9.72 26.15
CA LEU A 135 5.61 10.34 25.62
C LEU A 135 5.51 10.08 24.12
N VAL A 136 4.47 9.37 23.70
CA VAL A 136 4.22 9.02 22.30
C VAL A 136 3.16 9.97 21.72
N ALA A 137 3.52 10.69 20.67
CA ALA A 137 2.58 11.56 19.94
C ALA A 137 1.67 10.70 19.03
N LEU A 138 0.36 10.84 19.19
CA LEU A 138 -0.65 10.21 18.36
C LEU A 138 -1.44 11.23 17.55
N ASP A 139 -1.77 10.86 16.30
CA ASP A 139 -2.70 11.61 15.47
C ASP A 139 -4.11 11.53 16.06
N ARG A 140 -4.71 12.70 16.32
CA ARG A 140 -6.04 12.86 16.88
C ARG A 140 -7.13 12.18 16.04
N ARG A 141 -6.96 12.10 14.72
CA ARG A 141 -7.90 11.44 13.79
C ARG A 141 -7.83 9.91 13.88
N ALA A 142 -6.67 9.34 14.20
CA ALA A 142 -6.53 7.90 14.40
C ALA A 142 -7.23 7.45 15.70
N VAL A 143 -7.12 8.24 16.76
CA VAL A 143 -7.78 7.96 18.05
C VAL A 143 -9.30 8.05 17.95
N LEU A 144 -9.83 9.05 17.22
CA LEU A 144 -11.28 9.21 17.02
C LEU A 144 -11.89 8.15 16.08
N ARG A 145 -11.13 7.64 15.09
CA ARG A 145 -11.59 6.53 14.22
C ARG A 145 -11.59 5.17 14.94
N ALA A 146 -10.73 4.96 15.93
CA ALA A 146 -10.55 3.67 16.59
C ALA A 146 -11.67 3.29 17.58
N GLY A 147 -12.50 4.23 18.02
CA GLY A 147 -13.40 4.00 19.16
C GLY A 147 -12.59 3.74 20.45
N MET A 148 -13.11 4.19 21.59
CA MET A 148 -12.51 3.90 22.89
C MET A 148 -12.61 2.39 23.16
N GLY A 149 -11.60 1.62 22.79
CA GLY A 149 -11.59 0.17 23.02
C GLY A 149 -10.29 -0.56 22.71
N ILE A 150 -9.58 -0.21 21.62
CA ILE A 150 -8.40 -1.00 21.18
C ILE A 150 -7.19 -0.14 20.77
N GLY A 151 -7.39 1.14 20.41
CA GLY A 151 -6.30 2.03 19.99
C GLY A 151 -5.21 2.26 21.05
N THR A 152 -5.47 1.95 22.32
CA THR A 152 -4.51 2.07 23.42
C THR A 152 -3.66 0.82 23.62
N ALA A 153 -4.13 -0.38 23.24
CA ALA A 153 -3.39 -1.62 23.50
C ALA A 153 -2.19 -1.83 22.54
N ALA A 154 -2.34 -1.41 21.28
CA ALA A 154 -1.25 -1.50 20.30
C ALA A 154 -0.13 -0.47 20.53
N VAL A 155 -0.41 0.61 21.28
CA VAL A 155 0.54 1.70 21.57
C VAL A 155 1.24 1.53 22.92
N ALA A 156 0.69 0.71 23.83
CA ALA A 156 1.17 0.61 25.21
C ALA A 156 2.30 -0.42 25.45
N GLY A 157 2.82 -1.10 24.43
CA GLY A 157 3.88 -2.11 24.62
C GLY A 157 3.51 -3.24 25.58
N LEU A 158 2.22 -3.40 25.92
CA LEU A 158 1.76 -4.52 26.72
C LEU A 158 2.03 -5.80 25.92
N PRO A 159 2.51 -6.89 26.55
CA PRO A 159 2.61 -8.16 25.88
C PRO A 159 1.23 -8.50 25.30
N VAL A 160 1.16 -8.54 23.97
CA VAL A 160 -0.04 -8.94 23.25
C VAL A 160 -0.28 -10.40 23.65
N PRO A 161 -1.41 -10.73 24.29
CA PRO A 161 -1.68 -12.11 24.63
C PRO A 161 -1.63 -12.93 23.34
N PRO A 162 -1.01 -14.12 23.35
CA PRO A 162 -1.07 -15.02 22.20
C PRO A 162 -2.52 -15.21 21.80
N ALA A 163 -2.78 -15.44 20.50
CA ALA A 163 -4.11 -15.72 19.98
C ALA A 163 -4.83 -16.69 20.91
N THR A 164 -5.72 -16.17 21.74
CA THR A 164 -6.47 -16.98 22.70
C THR A 164 -7.34 -17.90 21.88
N ALA A 165 -7.24 -19.20 22.12
CA ALA A 165 -8.11 -20.18 21.49
C ALA A 165 -9.56 -19.76 21.73
N VAL A 166 -10.23 -19.35 20.65
CA VAL A 166 -11.62 -18.91 20.71
C VAL A 166 -12.46 -20.14 21.04
N GLY A 167 -13.10 -20.13 22.22
CA GLY A 167 -13.95 -21.24 22.64
C GLY A 167 -15.16 -21.39 21.73
N GLY A 168 -15.75 -22.59 21.62
CA GLY A 168 -16.92 -22.82 20.76
C GLY A 168 -18.15 -21.95 21.11
N ALA A 169 -18.26 -21.47 22.34
CA ALA A 169 -19.29 -20.49 22.75
C ALA A 169 -19.02 -19.07 22.21
N GLU A 170 -17.76 -18.75 21.91
CA GLU A 170 -17.32 -17.47 21.35
C GLU A 170 -17.22 -17.48 19.82
N ASP A 171 -17.29 -18.64 19.19
CA ASP A 171 -17.34 -18.80 17.73
C ASP A 171 -18.40 -19.81 17.32
N PRO A 172 -19.69 -19.49 17.50
CA PRO A 172 -20.79 -20.45 17.35
C PRO A 172 -20.90 -21.02 15.93
N PHE A 173 -20.35 -20.32 14.94
CA PHE A 173 -20.36 -20.72 13.53
C PHE A 173 -19.00 -21.24 13.05
N GLY A 174 -17.95 -21.26 13.90
CA GLY A 174 -16.60 -21.65 13.48
C GLY A 174 -15.92 -20.66 12.53
N PHE A 175 -16.42 -19.42 12.45
CA PHE A 175 -15.90 -18.38 11.56
C PHE A 175 -14.48 -17.97 11.93
N ALA A 176 -14.24 -17.65 13.20
CA ALA A 176 -12.93 -17.22 13.64
C ALA A 176 -11.87 -18.31 13.41
N ARG A 177 -12.21 -19.57 13.73
CA ARG A 177 -11.34 -20.72 13.43
C ARG A 177 -11.02 -20.79 11.94
N SER A 178 -12.05 -20.87 11.09
CA SER A 178 -11.88 -21.03 9.64
C SER A 178 -11.01 -19.93 9.02
N VAL A 179 -11.27 -18.68 9.40
CA VAL A 179 -10.55 -17.51 8.89
C VAL A 179 -9.08 -17.52 9.30
N THR A 180 -8.78 -17.84 10.57
CA THR A 180 -7.39 -17.88 11.06
C THR A 180 -6.59 -19.05 10.52
N GLU A 181 -7.23 -20.18 10.21
CA GLU A 181 -6.60 -21.35 9.56
C GLU A 181 -6.27 -21.06 8.09
N ASN A 182 -7.19 -20.41 7.36
CA ASN A 182 -7.01 -20.11 5.93
C ASN A 182 -6.11 -18.89 5.68
N TRP A 183 -6.16 -17.88 6.56
CA TRP A 183 -5.43 -16.61 6.38
C TRP A 183 -4.77 -16.17 7.68
N SER A 184 -3.58 -16.73 7.96
CA SER A 184 -2.81 -16.49 9.19
C SER A 184 -2.46 -15.02 9.47
N GLY A 185 -2.47 -14.15 8.45
CA GLY A 185 -2.25 -12.71 8.62
C GLY A 185 -3.48 -11.95 9.13
N LEU A 186 -4.68 -12.51 9.02
CA LEU A 186 -5.92 -11.86 9.44
C LEU A 186 -6.12 -12.05 10.95
N ARG A 187 -6.23 -10.94 11.69
CA ARG A 187 -6.42 -10.98 13.15
C ARG A 187 -7.84 -10.62 13.50
N LEU A 188 -8.46 -11.40 14.37
CA LEU A 188 -9.82 -11.18 14.86
C LEU A 188 -9.79 -10.82 16.34
N SER A 189 -10.65 -9.89 16.73
CA SER A 189 -10.86 -9.50 18.13
C SER A 189 -12.34 -9.21 18.37
N ARG A 190 -12.80 -9.38 19.60
CA ARG A 190 -14.18 -9.05 19.99
C ARG A 190 -14.23 -7.64 20.58
N PRO A 191 -15.09 -6.74 20.08
CA PRO A 191 -15.27 -5.44 20.69
C PRO A 191 -16.00 -5.56 22.03
N VAL A 192 -15.61 -4.72 23.01
CA VAL A 192 -16.28 -4.63 24.31
C VAL A 192 -16.56 -3.15 24.63
N PRO A 193 -17.85 -2.74 24.78
CA PRO A 193 -19.05 -3.51 24.46
C PRO A 193 -19.16 -3.78 22.95
N ASP A 194 -19.97 -4.77 22.55
CA ASP A 194 -19.98 -5.28 21.17
C ASP A 194 -20.54 -4.27 20.16
N TYR A 195 -21.46 -3.42 20.60
CA TYR A 195 -22.21 -2.46 19.79
C TYR A 195 -22.75 -3.09 18.48
N GLY A 196 -23.20 -4.34 18.55
CA GLY A 196 -23.69 -5.10 17.41
C GLY A 196 -22.63 -5.66 16.45
N VAL A 197 -21.34 -5.58 16.78
CA VAL A 197 -20.23 -6.18 16.02
C VAL A 197 -19.82 -7.49 16.68
N ASP A 198 -19.77 -8.59 15.92
CA ASP A 198 -19.29 -9.88 16.41
C ASP A 198 -17.76 -9.94 16.44
N TRP A 199 -17.15 -9.44 15.36
CA TRP A 199 -15.70 -9.46 15.18
C TRP A 199 -15.19 -8.15 14.60
N GLN A 200 -14.12 -7.63 15.18
CA GLN A 200 -13.27 -6.65 14.56
C GLN A 200 -12.10 -7.39 13.91
N ALA A 201 -12.03 -7.34 12.58
CA ALA A 201 -10.95 -7.91 11.81
C ALA A 201 -9.92 -6.85 11.45
N LEU A 202 -8.65 -7.13 11.74
CA LEU A 202 -7.50 -6.38 11.25
C LEU A 202 -6.93 -7.14 10.05
N VAL A 203 -7.28 -6.64 8.86
CA VAL A 203 -6.75 -7.10 7.60
C VAL A 203 -5.28 -6.69 7.54
N PRO A 204 -4.36 -7.63 7.27
CA PRO A 204 -2.95 -7.31 7.23
C PRO A 204 -2.68 -6.30 6.11
N GLY A 205 -1.71 -5.43 6.36
CA GLY A 205 -1.11 -4.63 5.31
C GLY A 205 -0.22 -5.48 4.40
N GLY A 206 0.66 -4.77 3.69
CA GLY A 206 1.69 -5.37 2.87
C GLY A 206 2.96 -4.54 2.96
N ARG A 207 3.71 -4.45 1.88
CA ARG A 207 4.92 -3.62 1.77
C ARG A 207 4.59 -2.13 1.72
N SER A 208 3.52 -1.78 1.02
CA SER A 208 3.08 -0.39 0.80
C SER A 208 1.79 -0.06 1.53
N MET A 209 1.03 -1.08 1.93
CA MET A 209 -0.25 -0.94 2.63
C MET A 209 -0.05 -1.11 4.14
N LEU A 210 -0.77 -0.31 4.94
CA LEU A 210 -0.66 -0.33 6.41
C LEU A 210 -1.59 -1.35 7.09
N GLY A 211 -2.55 -1.91 6.35
CA GLY A 211 -3.64 -2.71 6.90
C GLY A 211 -4.95 -1.92 6.97
N SER A 212 -6.05 -2.65 7.11
CA SER A 212 -7.40 -2.09 7.18
C SER A 212 -8.21 -2.78 8.27
N GLN A 213 -9.20 -2.06 8.81
CA GLN A 213 -10.09 -2.56 9.85
C GLN A 213 -11.49 -2.81 9.29
N LEU A 214 -12.01 -4.01 9.52
CA LEU A 214 -13.36 -4.42 9.12
C LEU A 214 -14.17 -4.81 10.35
N SER A 215 -15.38 -4.27 10.47
CA SER A 215 -16.35 -4.78 11.45
C SER A 215 -17.21 -5.86 10.80
N LEU A 216 -17.36 -6.99 11.47
CA LEU A 216 -18.06 -8.16 10.95
C LEU A 216 -19.25 -8.51 11.84
N GLN A 217 -20.34 -8.93 11.22
CA GLN A 217 -21.48 -9.53 11.90
C GLN A 217 -21.82 -10.85 11.23
N VAL A 218 -21.87 -11.95 12.01
CA VAL A 218 -21.97 -13.32 11.51
C VAL A 218 -23.32 -13.91 11.91
N HIS A 219 -24.05 -14.43 10.94
CA HIS A 219 -25.41 -14.94 11.12
C HIS A 219 -25.61 -16.28 10.42
N PRO A 220 -26.59 -17.10 10.87
CA PRO A 220 -26.94 -18.32 10.16
C PRO A 220 -27.47 -18.00 8.76
N ALA A 221 -27.11 -18.83 7.80
CA ALA A 221 -27.59 -18.73 6.44
C ALA A 221 -27.98 -20.09 5.87
N ARG A 222 -28.85 -20.07 4.86
CA ARG A 222 -29.26 -21.24 4.08
C ARG A 222 -29.10 -20.98 2.60
N ILE A 223 -28.90 -22.03 1.82
CA ILE A 223 -28.91 -21.93 0.35
C ILE A 223 -30.27 -22.37 -0.17
N GLU A 224 -30.94 -21.49 -0.90
CA GLU A 224 -32.25 -21.73 -1.49
C GLU A 224 -32.27 -21.18 -2.91
N GLY A 225 -32.60 -22.01 -3.91
CA GLY A 225 -32.66 -21.58 -5.31
C GLY A 225 -31.35 -20.97 -5.86
N GLY A 226 -30.19 -21.45 -5.39
CA GLY A 226 -28.88 -20.93 -5.79
C GLY A 226 -28.52 -19.56 -5.19
N ARG A 227 -29.24 -19.14 -4.14
CA ARG A 227 -28.97 -17.92 -3.39
C ARG A 227 -28.76 -18.23 -1.93
N VAL A 228 -27.92 -17.44 -1.28
CA VAL A 228 -27.68 -17.50 0.15
C VAL A 228 -28.65 -16.55 0.83
N ILE A 229 -29.45 -17.05 1.77
CA ILE A 229 -30.37 -16.27 2.57
C ILE A 229 -29.82 -16.21 3.99
N VAL A 230 -29.32 -15.02 4.37
CA VAL A 230 -28.79 -14.73 5.70
C VAL A 230 -29.94 -14.29 6.59
N SER A 231 -30.15 -15.00 7.71
CA SER A 231 -31.24 -14.72 8.65
C SER A 231 -30.70 -13.99 9.88
N ILE A 232 -31.22 -12.80 10.16
CA ILE A 232 -30.77 -11.89 11.21
C ILE A 232 -31.90 -11.73 12.24
N PRO A 233 -31.87 -12.47 13.36
CA PRO A 233 -32.97 -12.46 14.33
C PRO A 233 -33.11 -11.14 15.08
N ASP A 234 -32.00 -10.51 15.45
CA ASP A 234 -31.98 -9.26 16.21
C ASP A 234 -31.98 -8.04 15.27
N GLN A 235 -33.16 -7.47 15.03
CA GLN A 235 -33.35 -6.32 14.15
C GLN A 235 -32.59 -5.08 14.63
N ARG A 236 -32.63 -4.79 15.94
CA ARG A 236 -31.97 -3.59 16.50
C ARG A 236 -30.46 -3.70 16.33
N ARG A 237 -29.89 -4.87 16.62
CA ARG A 237 -28.46 -5.15 16.44
C ARG A 237 -28.02 -5.04 14.98
N ALA A 238 -28.88 -5.45 14.05
CA ALA A 238 -28.63 -5.31 12.62
C ALA A 238 -28.62 -3.83 12.18
N GLU A 239 -29.60 -3.04 12.64
CA GLU A 239 -29.69 -1.61 12.34
C GLU A 239 -28.49 -0.83 12.89
N GLU A 240 -28.09 -1.10 14.14
CA GLU A 240 -26.90 -0.50 14.78
C GLU A 240 -25.60 -0.85 14.03
N PHE A 241 -25.52 -2.05 13.43
CA PHE A 241 -24.38 -2.49 12.63
C PHE A 241 -24.36 -1.84 11.25
N LEU A 242 -25.47 -1.92 10.50
CA LEU A 242 -25.56 -1.51 9.09
C LEU A 242 -25.60 0.01 8.87
N THR A 243 -25.87 0.79 9.91
CA THR A 243 -25.87 2.26 9.85
C THR A 243 -24.48 2.87 10.06
N ARG A 244 -23.47 2.06 10.42
CA ARG A 244 -22.11 2.53 10.68
C ARG A 244 -21.44 3.11 9.44
N PRO A 245 -20.64 4.20 9.59
CA PRO A 245 -19.92 4.80 8.47
C PRO A 245 -18.71 3.99 8.02
N ASN A 246 -18.12 3.19 8.93
CA ASN A 246 -16.94 2.36 8.65
C ASN A 246 -17.30 1.15 7.78
N ARG A 247 -16.30 0.58 7.08
CA ARG A 247 -16.49 -0.63 6.30
C ARG A 247 -16.92 -1.77 7.23
N ASN A 248 -18.10 -2.30 6.94
CA ASN A 248 -18.69 -3.39 7.71
C ASN A 248 -19.18 -4.48 6.75
N LEU A 249 -19.02 -5.74 7.15
CA LEU A 249 -19.36 -6.90 6.34
C LEU A 249 -20.35 -7.78 7.08
N LEU A 250 -21.45 -8.12 6.41
CA LEU A 250 -22.39 -9.13 6.86
C LEU A 250 -21.91 -10.49 6.35
N VAL A 251 -21.79 -11.46 7.25
CA VAL A 251 -21.33 -12.81 6.95
C VAL A 251 -22.45 -13.80 7.20
N GLY A 252 -22.83 -14.55 6.17
CA GLY A 252 -23.74 -15.69 6.28
C GLY A 252 -22.98 -17.00 6.45
N ALA A 253 -23.26 -17.73 7.52
CA ALA A 253 -22.69 -19.05 7.80
C ALA A 253 -23.67 -20.15 7.39
N VAL A 254 -23.33 -20.90 6.35
CA VAL A 254 -24.08 -22.08 5.90
C VAL A 254 -23.41 -23.31 6.49
N ALA A 255 -24.16 -24.12 7.24
CA ALA A 255 -23.65 -25.40 7.75
C ALA A 255 -23.40 -26.36 6.57
N ALA A 256 -22.19 -26.89 6.46
CA ALA A 256 -21.82 -27.95 5.53
C ALA A 256 -21.15 -29.12 6.28
N GLU A 257 -20.98 -30.26 5.62
CA GLU A 257 -20.33 -31.43 6.21
C GLU A 257 -18.87 -31.11 6.58
N GLY A 258 -18.54 -31.14 7.87
CA GLY A 258 -17.19 -30.89 8.39
C GLY A 258 -16.93 -29.46 8.86
N ALA A 259 -17.24 -28.45 8.04
CA ALA A 259 -17.05 -27.03 8.38
C ALA A 259 -18.12 -26.13 7.74
N SER A 260 -18.41 -24.99 8.35
CA SER A 260 -19.30 -23.99 7.76
C SER A 260 -18.66 -23.31 6.56
N GLN A 261 -19.47 -23.07 5.53
CA GLN A 261 -19.12 -22.17 4.42
C GLN A 261 -19.62 -20.76 4.75
N PHE A 262 -18.82 -19.76 4.40
CA PHE A 262 -19.11 -18.37 4.71
C PHE A 262 -19.34 -17.57 3.43
N TYR A 263 -20.32 -16.68 3.46
CA TYR A 263 -20.66 -15.81 2.34
C TYR A 263 -20.71 -14.37 2.81
N VAL A 264 -20.08 -13.46 2.06
CA VAL A 264 -19.84 -12.09 2.51
C VAL A 264 -20.63 -11.09 1.68
N LEU A 265 -21.22 -10.11 2.35
CA LEU A 265 -21.79 -8.92 1.72
C LEU A 265 -21.24 -7.66 2.34
N ASP A 266 -20.98 -6.66 1.51
CA ASP A 266 -20.75 -5.30 1.99
C ASP A 266 -22.01 -4.80 2.70
N GLY A 267 -21.86 -4.19 3.88
CA GLY A 267 -22.97 -3.74 4.69
C GLY A 267 -23.87 -2.70 4.01
N ARG A 268 -23.32 -1.85 3.13
CA ARG A 268 -24.16 -0.91 2.35
C ARG A 268 -25.04 -1.67 1.36
N SER A 269 -24.48 -2.70 0.73
CA SER A 269 -25.21 -3.60 -0.16
C SER A 269 -26.25 -4.43 0.60
N ALA A 270 -25.90 -4.92 1.80
CA ALA A 270 -26.83 -5.65 2.67
C ALA A 270 -28.01 -4.77 3.11
N ARG A 271 -27.74 -3.53 3.53
CA ARG A 271 -28.77 -2.55 3.91
C ARG A 271 -29.78 -2.29 2.79
N GLY A 272 -29.32 -2.20 1.55
CA GLY A 272 -30.20 -2.03 0.39
C GLY A 272 -31.02 -3.26 0.00
N ARG A 273 -30.69 -4.43 0.55
CA ARG A 273 -31.32 -5.74 0.24
C ARG A 273 -32.07 -6.35 1.43
N LEU A 274 -32.17 -5.62 2.53
CA LEU A 274 -32.79 -6.08 3.77
C LEU A 274 -34.31 -6.21 3.57
N THR A 275 -34.85 -7.38 3.85
CA THR A 275 -36.30 -7.65 3.87
C THR A 275 -36.74 -8.09 5.25
N LYS A 276 -37.96 -7.70 5.65
CA LYS A 276 -38.55 -8.13 6.93
C LYS A 276 -39.53 -9.27 6.66
N ASN A 277 -39.27 -10.43 7.27
CA ASN A 277 -40.10 -11.61 7.12
C ASN A 277 -40.35 -12.25 8.48
N GLY A 278 -41.62 -12.29 8.92
CA GLY A 278 -42.00 -12.97 10.17
C GLY A 278 -41.30 -12.49 11.44
N GLY A 279 -40.83 -11.23 11.49
CA GLY A 279 -40.07 -10.70 12.63
C GLY A 279 -38.56 -10.96 12.59
N VAL A 280 -38.04 -11.54 11.51
CA VAL A 280 -36.61 -11.72 11.24
C VAL A 280 -36.24 -10.86 10.04
N TYR A 281 -35.03 -10.29 10.04
CA TYR A 281 -34.47 -9.68 8.83
C TYR A 281 -33.80 -10.74 7.97
N GLU A 282 -34.07 -10.72 6.68
CA GLU A 282 -33.39 -11.56 5.70
C GLU A 282 -32.61 -10.70 4.71
N VAL A 283 -31.41 -11.15 4.36
CA VAL A 283 -30.59 -10.55 3.30
C VAL A 283 -30.20 -11.64 2.32
N THR A 284 -30.40 -11.38 1.03
CA THR A 284 -30.03 -12.32 -0.03
C THR A 284 -28.67 -11.98 -0.64
N ALA A 285 -27.82 -13.01 -0.77
CA ALA A 285 -26.53 -12.94 -1.44
C ALA A 285 -26.42 -13.99 -2.55
N PRO A 286 -25.66 -13.73 -3.62
CA PRO A 286 -25.22 -14.78 -4.53
C PRO A 286 -24.27 -15.77 -3.85
N THR A 287 -24.32 -17.04 -4.24
CA THR A 287 -23.31 -18.05 -3.82
C THR A 287 -21.91 -17.71 -4.32
N ALA A 288 -21.80 -16.88 -5.36
CA ALA A 288 -20.52 -16.36 -5.83
C ALA A 288 -19.72 -15.57 -4.78
N TYR A 289 -20.39 -15.06 -3.73
CA TYR A 289 -19.74 -14.31 -2.65
C TYR A 289 -19.22 -15.19 -1.51
N GLU A 290 -19.03 -16.48 -1.77
CA GLU A 290 -18.32 -17.39 -0.87
C GLU A 290 -16.95 -16.80 -0.50
N LEU A 291 -16.61 -16.83 0.78
CA LEU A 291 -15.35 -16.36 1.35
C LEU A 291 -14.26 -17.41 1.13
N ASP A 292 -13.48 -17.22 0.07
CA ASP A 292 -12.37 -18.06 -0.34
C ASP A 292 -11.16 -17.18 -0.73
N ASP A 293 -10.07 -17.77 -1.22
CA ASP A 293 -8.87 -16.99 -1.58
C ASP A 293 -9.13 -15.91 -2.65
N LEU A 294 -10.12 -16.10 -3.54
CA LEU A 294 -10.47 -15.13 -4.57
C LEU A 294 -11.15 -13.91 -3.94
N THR A 295 -12.23 -14.13 -3.20
CA THR A 295 -12.98 -13.03 -2.57
C THR A 295 -12.21 -12.40 -1.43
N GLN A 296 -11.39 -13.17 -0.69
CA GLN A 296 -10.47 -12.63 0.31
C GLN A 296 -9.42 -11.73 -0.32
N GLY A 297 -8.80 -12.11 -1.45
CA GLY A 297 -7.84 -11.25 -2.14
C GLY A 297 -8.46 -9.93 -2.60
N ILE A 298 -9.66 -10.00 -3.15
CA ILE A 298 -10.44 -8.81 -3.55
C ILE A 298 -10.74 -7.91 -2.34
N LEU A 299 -11.25 -8.49 -1.24
CA LEU A 299 -11.55 -7.75 -0.01
C LEU A 299 -10.29 -7.13 0.60
N TRP A 300 -9.18 -7.88 0.66
CA TRP A 300 -7.90 -7.43 1.17
C TRP A 300 -7.38 -6.22 0.40
N ALA A 301 -7.34 -6.30 -0.92
CA ALA A 301 -6.82 -5.22 -1.76
C ALA A 301 -7.73 -3.98 -1.71
N VAL A 302 -9.05 -4.15 -1.87
CA VAL A 302 -9.99 -3.03 -1.87
C VAL A 302 -10.03 -2.34 -0.51
N ALA A 303 -10.07 -3.09 0.60
CA ALA A 303 -10.11 -2.50 1.94
C ALA A 303 -8.86 -1.65 2.22
N ASN A 304 -7.66 -2.17 1.91
CA ASN A 304 -6.41 -1.45 2.07
C ASN A 304 -6.32 -0.20 1.17
N TYR A 305 -6.64 -0.32 -0.12
CA TYR A 305 -6.59 0.82 -1.04
C TYR A 305 -7.62 1.89 -0.71
N ASP A 306 -8.86 1.50 -0.44
CA ASP A 306 -9.91 2.46 -0.11
C ASP A 306 -9.59 3.24 1.16
N ASP A 307 -9.27 2.56 2.26
CA ASP A 307 -9.07 3.24 3.54
C ASP A 307 -7.86 4.18 3.48
N ALA A 308 -6.77 3.79 2.80
CA ALA A 308 -5.60 4.63 2.63
C ALA A 308 -5.88 5.84 1.72
N LEU A 309 -6.58 5.65 0.60
CA LEU A 309 -6.93 6.78 -0.29
C LEU A 309 -7.97 7.70 0.34
N GLN A 310 -8.90 7.17 1.12
CA GLN A 310 -9.86 7.98 1.87
C GLN A 310 -9.22 8.78 2.99
N ALA A 311 -8.16 8.26 3.63
CA ALA A 311 -7.45 9.00 4.67
C ALA A 311 -6.86 10.31 4.14
N ASP A 312 -6.48 10.34 2.87
CA ASP A 312 -5.75 11.44 2.23
C ASP A 312 -6.55 12.16 1.12
N ASP A 313 -7.83 11.86 0.90
CA ASP A 313 -8.57 12.30 -0.31
C ASP A 313 -8.45 13.81 -0.60
N GLN A 314 -8.53 14.66 0.44
CA GLN A 314 -8.37 16.11 0.30
C GLN A 314 -6.92 16.49 -0.05
N ALA A 315 -5.95 16.03 0.74
CA ALA A 315 -4.53 16.36 0.53
C ALA A 315 -4.02 15.83 -0.83
N LEU A 316 -4.50 14.67 -1.25
CA LEU A 316 -4.21 14.07 -2.55
C LEU A 316 -4.80 14.91 -3.69
N ALA A 317 -6.01 15.45 -3.53
CA ALA A 317 -6.64 16.31 -4.52
C ALA A 317 -5.88 17.65 -4.69
N GLU A 318 -5.46 18.26 -3.59
CA GLU A 318 -4.65 19.49 -3.58
C GLU A 318 -3.28 19.25 -4.23
N THR A 319 -2.56 18.23 -3.76
CA THR A 319 -1.25 17.84 -4.31
C THR A 319 -1.32 17.57 -5.82
N ARG A 320 -2.36 16.87 -6.28
CA ARG A 320 -2.55 16.60 -7.72
C ARG A 320 -2.72 17.90 -8.52
N SER A 321 -3.40 18.90 -7.96
CA SER A 321 -3.56 20.20 -8.58
C SER A 321 -2.22 20.95 -8.67
N ASP A 322 -1.44 20.95 -7.59
CA ASP A 322 -0.15 21.64 -7.53
C ASP A 322 0.86 21.04 -8.51
N LEU A 323 0.85 19.71 -8.65
CA LEU A 323 1.78 19.00 -9.53
C LEU A 323 1.34 18.99 -11.00
N LYS A 324 0.22 19.63 -11.35
CA LYS A 324 -0.27 19.72 -12.73
C LYS A 324 0.72 20.41 -13.67
N ALA A 325 1.56 21.31 -13.14
CA ALA A 325 2.60 21.99 -13.92
C ALA A 325 3.61 21.00 -14.54
N TYR A 326 3.91 19.89 -13.85
CA TYR A 326 4.85 18.86 -14.34
C TYR A 326 4.31 18.09 -15.55
N GLU A 327 2.99 18.10 -15.80
CA GLU A 327 2.38 17.35 -16.90
C GLU A 327 2.85 17.84 -18.28
N ARG A 328 3.27 19.10 -18.37
CA ARG A 328 3.76 19.71 -19.61
C ARG A 328 5.21 19.35 -19.94
N LEU A 329 5.94 18.74 -19.01
CA LEU A 329 7.33 18.37 -19.20
C LEU A 329 7.44 17.01 -19.89
N SER A 330 8.41 16.89 -20.80
CA SER A 330 8.78 15.60 -21.41
C SER A 330 9.55 14.70 -20.44
N ALA A 331 10.17 15.28 -19.41
CA ALA A 331 10.87 14.58 -18.35
C ALA A 331 10.53 15.18 -16.98
N SER A 332 10.28 14.34 -15.99
CA SER A 332 9.99 14.74 -14.61
C SER A 332 10.31 13.62 -13.63
N ALA A 333 11.11 13.92 -12.62
CA ALA A 333 11.35 13.04 -11.48
C ALA A 333 10.95 13.79 -10.21
N VAL A 334 9.90 13.34 -9.55
CA VAL A 334 9.35 14.00 -8.36
C VAL A 334 9.59 13.12 -7.14
N SER A 335 10.31 13.66 -6.16
CA SER A 335 10.52 13.03 -4.85
C SER A 335 9.20 12.90 -4.10
N ARG A 336 9.09 11.92 -3.21
CA ARG A 336 7.95 11.80 -2.28
C ARG A 336 7.86 13.00 -1.34
N GLU A 337 8.98 13.68 -1.09
CA GLU A 337 9.07 14.91 -0.28
C GLU A 337 8.31 16.08 -0.89
N ALA A 338 8.02 16.06 -2.20
CA ALA A 338 7.20 17.09 -2.85
C ALA A 338 5.72 17.03 -2.46
N ALA A 339 5.29 15.94 -1.82
CA ALA A 339 3.95 15.76 -1.29
C ALA A 339 4.04 15.27 0.17
N PRO A 340 4.55 16.12 1.09
CA PRO A 340 4.75 15.73 2.48
C PRO A 340 3.38 15.52 3.13
N GLY A 341 3.21 14.38 3.80
CA GLY A 341 1.97 14.05 4.51
C GLY A 341 1.04 13.09 3.77
N LEU A 342 1.27 12.80 2.49
CA LEU A 342 0.59 11.69 1.83
C LEU A 342 1.17 10.34 2.28
N ASN A 343 0.29 9.37 2.48
CA ASN A 343 0.66 7.98 2.72
C ASN A 343 1.14 7.30 1.44
N THR A 344 1.82 6.16 1.60
CA THR A 344 2.46 5.43 0.48
C THR A 344 1.47 5.06 -0.62
N VAL A 345 0.25 4.67 -0.28
CA VAL A 345 -0.78 4.30 -1.27
C VAL A 345 -1.24 5.53 -2.06
N ALA A 346 -1.40 6.68 -1.42
CA ALA A 346 -1.71 7.93 -2.10
C ALA A 346 -0.58 8.35 -3.06
N HIS A 347 0.70 8.18 -2.67
CA HIS A 347 1.84 8.36 -3.58
C HIS A 347 1.79 7.38 -4.76
N MET A 348 1.49 6.10 -4.52
CA MET A 348 1.35 5.09 -5.58
C MET A 348 0.24 5.45 -6.57
N TRP A 349 -0.94 5.87 -6.08
CA TRP A 349 -2.04 6.26 -6.95
C TRP A 349 -1.67 7.48 -7.80
N LEU A 350 -1.08 8.51 -7.18
CA LEU A 350 -0.69 9.74 -7.86
C LEU A 350 0.39 9.50 -8.91
N GLY A 351 1.44 8.77 -8.56
CA GLY A 351 2.49 8.37 -9.50
C GLY A 351 1.95 7.50 -10.64
N SER A 352 1.05 6.57 -10.33
CA SER A 352 0.42 5.76 -11.37
C SER A 352 -0.45 6.59 -12.33
N ASP A 353 -1.27 7.52 -11.84
CA ASP A 353 -2.12 8.37 -12.67
C ASP A 353 -1.27 9.27 -13.57
N PHE A 354 -0.20 9.83 -13.00
CA PHE A 354 0.74 10.67 -13.74
C PHE A 354 1.45 9.90 -14.86
N CYS A 355 2.02 8.73 -14.56
CA CYS A 355 2.67 7.86 -15.53
C CYS A 355 1.72 7.40 -16.64
N ALA A 356 0.48 7.01 -16.30
CA ALA A 356 -0.53 6.60 -17.28
C ALA A 356 -0.84 7.72 -18.28
N ARG A 357 -1.06 8.95 -17.78
CA ARG A 357 -1.31 10.12 -18.61
C ARG A 357 -0.10 10.54 -19.42
N HIS A 358 1.11 10.39 -18.88
CA HIS A 358 2.35 10.69 -19.59
C HIS A 358 2.55 9.74 -20.78
N ILE A 359 2.38 8.43 -20.57
CA ILE A 359 2.44 7.44 -21.66
C ILE A 359 1.41 7.77 -22.75
N LEU A 360 0.14 8.00 -22.39
CA LEU A 360 -0.91 8.30 -23.38
C LEU A 360 -0.61 9.56 -24.21
N ARG A 361 0.10 10.54 -23.66
CA ARG A 361 0.53 11.73 -24.42
C ARG A 361 1.67 11.43 -25.39
N ALA A 362 2.60 10.55 -25.02
CA ALA A 362 3.76 10.20 -25.84
C ALA A 362 3.46 9.14 -26.92
N LEU A 363 2.46 8.28 -26.71
CA LEU A 363 2.14 7.16 -27.62
C LEU A 363 1.89 7.56 -29.08
N PRO A 364 1.15 8.65 -29.42
CA PRO A 364 0.87 8.99 -30.81
C PRO A 364 2.12 9.27 -31.67
N ASP A 365 3.25 9.62 -31.04
CA ASP A 365 4.49 9.98 -31.73
C ASP A 365 5.44 8.79 -31.91
N LEU A 366 5.07 7.61 -31.38
CA LEU A 366 5.85 6.38 -31.54
C LEU A 366 5.65 5.78 -32.94
N PRO A 367 6.73 5.53 -33.70
CA PRO A 367 6.69 5.20 -35.13
C PRO A 367 6.32 3.74 -35.41
N THR A 368 6.42 2.88 -34.41
CA THR A 368 6.34 1.43 -34.47
C THR A 368 5.55 0.94 -33.27
N LEU A 369 4.97 -0.25 -33.39
CA LEU A 369 4.28 -0.90 -32.29
C LEU A 369 5.26 -1.07 -31.11
N PRO A 370 5.01 -0.42 -29.96
CA PRO A 370 5.95 -0.46 -28.86
C PRO A 370 5.78 -1.70 -27.99
N SER A 371 6.86 -2.07 -27.30
CA SER A 371 6.85 -3.06 -26.22
C SER A 371 6.83 -2.36 -24.87
N PHE A 372 6.05 -2.91 -23.94
CA PHE A 372 5.90 -2.38 -22.59
C PHE A 372 6.66 -3.24 -21.59
N TRP A 373 7.20 -2.61 -20.55
CA TRP A 373 7.76 -3.27 -19.38
C TRP A 373 7.08 -2.78 -18.11
N THR A 374 6.70 -3.73 -17.26
CA THR A 374 5.94 -3.48 -16.02
C THR A 374 6.74 -3.97 -14.81
N ARG A 375 6.76 -3.19 -13.73
CA ARG A 375 7.63 -3.45 -12.57
C ARG A 375 6.95 -4.24 -11.46
N GLU A 376 5.65 -4.42 -11.53
CA GLU A 376 4.84 -5.06 -10.51
C GLU A 376 5.15 -6.56 -10.48
N GLN A 377 5.49 -7.09 -9.30
CA GLN A 377 5.87 -8.48 -9.11
C GLN A 377 4.93 -9.24 -8.16
N ARG A 378 4.18 -8.52 -7.32
CA ARG A 378 3.29 -9.09 -6.30
C ARG A 378 1.83 -8.69 -6.51
N GLY A 379 0.93 -9.44 -5.88
CA GLY A 379 -0.51 -9.16 -5.90
C GLY A 379 -0.84 -7.78 -5.34
N GLU A 380 -0.12 -7.34 -4.29
CA GLU A 380 -0.23 -5.98 -3.77
C GLU A 380 -0.08 -4.92 -4.86
N GLU A 381 1.03 -4.97 -5.61
CA GLU A 381 1.36 -3.98 -6.64
C GLU A 381 0.45 -4.15 -7.86
N ALA A 382 0.24 -5.40 -8.29
CA ALA A 382 -0.54 -5.72 -9.48
C ALA A 382 -2.03 -5.41 -9.33
N SER A 383 -2.58 -5.52 -8.11
CA SER A 383 -3.99 -5.21 -7.85
C SER A 383 -4.34 -3.74 -8.09
N ALA A 384 -3.37 -2.83 -8.13
CA ALA A 384 -3.59 -1.46 -8.59
C ALA A 384 -4.16 -1.40 -10.03
N TRP A 385 -3.76 -2.33 -10.92
CA TRP A 385 -4.31 -2.41 -12.29
C TRP A 385 -5.80 -2.75 -12.31
N LEU A 386 -6.26 -3.48 -11.32
CA LEU A 386 -7.65 -3.93 -11.18
C LEU A 386 -8.53 -2.87 -10.49
N ILE A 387 -7.95 -2.14 -9.53
CA ILE A 387 -8.68 -1.37 -8.52
C ILE A 387 -8.58 0.14 -8.75
N PHE A 388 -7.46 0.67 -9.20
CA PHE A 388 -7.35 2.11 -9.45
C PHE A 388 -8.25 2.52 -10.63
N ASN A 389 -9.11 3.51 -10.38
CA ASN A 389 -10.17 3.87 -11.32
C ASN A 389 -9.67 4.29 -12.72
N HIS A 390 -8.44 4.77 -12.83
CA HIS A 390 -7.83 5.21 -14.09
C HIS A 390 -7.13 4.10 -14.87
N LYS A 391 -6.77 2.98 -14.22
CA LYS A 391 -5.93 1.93 -14.85
C LYS A 391 -6.67 1.16 -15.93
N PHE A 392 -7.90 0.74 -15.68
CA PHE A 392 -8.68 0.02 -16.69
C PHE A 392 -9.01 0.91 -17.92
N PRO A 393 -9.48 2.17 -17.75
CA PRO A 393 -9.58 3.11 -18.87
C PRO A 393 -8.26 3.35 -19.62
N TYR A 394 -7.14 3.47 -18.89
CA TYR A 394 -5.81 3.61 -19.48
C TYR A 394 -5.44 2.43 -20.40
N LEU A 395 -5.66 1.18 -19.95
CA LEU A 395 -5.37 0.00 -20.77
C LEU A 395 -6.23 -0.01 -22.04
N ARG A 396 -7.53 0.32 -21.92
CA ARG A 396 -8.44 0.39 -23.07
C ARG A 396 -8.02 1.45 -24.09
N GLU A 397 -7.66 2.65 -23.63
CA GLU A 397 -7.25 3.72 -24.53
C GLU A 397 -5.89 3.41 -25.18
N THR A 398 -4.96 2.82 -24.43
CA THR A 398 -3.66 2.37 -24.97
C THR A 398 -3.86 1.35 -26.10
N THR A 399 -4.67 0.30 -25.87
CA THR A 399 -5.00 -0.70 -26.91
C THR A 399 -5.66 -0.04 -28.13
N LYS A 400 -6.60 0.88 -27.89
CA LYS A 400 -7.32 1.59 -28.97
C LYS A 400 -6.38 2.46 -29.81
N VAL A 401 -5.46 3.19 -29.19
CA VAL A 401 -4.48 4.05 -29.88
C VAL A 401 -3.52 3.20 -30.73
N LEU A 402 -3.07 2.06 -30.21
CA LEU A 402 -2.14 1.18 -30.93
C LEU A 402 -2.81 0.38 -32.06
N GLY A 403 -4.12 0.17 -32.01
CA GLY A 403 -4.92 -0.49 -33.06
C GLY A 403 -4.54 -1.95 -33.35
N SER A 404 -3.64 -2.53 -32.56
CA SER A 404 -3.07 -3.87 -32.74
C SER A 404 -2.62 -4.46 -31.39
N THR A 405 -2.35 -5.76 -31.38
CA THR A 405 -1.86 -6.48 -30.19
C THR A 405 -0.52 -5.90 -29.76
N SER A 406 -0.42 -5.43 -28.51
CA SER A 406 0.84 -4.95 -27.92
C SER A 406 1.42 -6.00 -26.98
N THR A 407 2.72 -5.92 -26.68
CA THR A 407 3.38 -6.81 -25.70
C THR A 407 3.67 -6.09 -24.40
N ARG A 408 3.56 -6.79 -23.27
CA ARG A 408 3.89 -6.28 -21.94
C ARG A 408 4.65 -7.33 -21.15
N ALA A 409 5.92 -7.05 -20.88
CA ALA A 409 6.81 -7.93 -20.14
C ALA A 409 6.80 -7.64 -18.63
N PHE A 410 7.05 -8.70 -17.86
CA PHE A 410 7.18 -8.70 -16.41
C PHE A 410 8.40 -9.53 -16.01
N CYS A 411 9.11 -9.10 -14.97
CA CYS A 411 10.08 -9.93 -14.25
C CYS A 411 9.48 -10.34 -12.91
N ILE A 412 9.15 -11.63 -12.77
CA ILE A 412 8.60 -12.22 -11.54
C ILE A 412 9.51 -13.39 -11.14
N PRO A 413 10.43 -13.18 -10.18
CA PRO A 413 11.30 -14.24 -9.68
C PRO A 413 10.53 -15.32 -8.90
N GLU A 414 11.03 -16.56 -8.92
CA GLU A 414 10.41 -17.69 -8.21
C GLU A 414 10.27 -17.47 -6.69
N GLU A 415 11.24 -16.80 -6.08
CA GLU A 415 11.20 -16.50 -4.65
C GLU A 415 10.07 -15.51 -4.31
N VAL A 416 9.75 -14.60 -5.22
CA VAL A 416 8.60 -13.70 -5.07
C VAL A 416 7.30 -14.49 -5.08
N VAL A 417 7.16 -15.46 -5.98
CA VAL A 417 5.97 -16.33 -6.03
C VAL A 417 5.86 -17.19 -4.77
N ARG A 418 6.95 -17.84 -4.35
CA ARG A 418 6.98 -18.74 -3.17
C ARG A 418 6.63 -18.03 -1.87
N SER A 419 7.09 -16.80 -1.72
CA SER A 419 6.83 -15.97 -0.52
C SER A 419 5.48 -15.27 -0.54
N SER A 420 4.74 -15.29 -1.65
CA SER A 420 3.46 -14.59 -1.78
C SER A 420 2.29 -15.47 -1.34
N PRO A 421 1.36 -14.96 -0.50
CA PRO A 421 0.12 -15.65 -0.18
C PRO A 421 -0.70 -15.98 -1.43
N ARG A 422 -1.49 -17.05 -1.39
CA ARG A 422 -2.30 -17.48 -2.54
C ARG A 422 -3.24 -16.39 -3.05
N TYR A 423 -3.88 -15.63 -2.17
CA TYR A 423 -4.77 -14.53 -2.57
C TYR A 423 -4.02 -13.42 -3.34
N GLU A 424 -2.74 -13.14 -3.03
CA GLU A 424 -1.93 -12.20 -3.81
C GLU A 424 -1.57 -12.76 -5.19
N ARG A 425 -1.22 -14.04 -5.26
CA ARG A 425 -0.95 -14.72 -6.54
C ARG A 425 -2.19 -14.67 -7.45
N ILE A 426 -3.39 -14.81 -6.88
CA ILE A 426 -4.66 -14.64 -7.60
C ILE A 426 -4.83 -13.21 -8.13
N LEU A 427 -4.56 -12.18 -7.31
CA LEU A 427 -4.66 -10.78 -7.76
C LEU A 427 -3.69 -10.46 -8.91
N LEU A 428 -2.47 -10.99 -8.85
CA LEU A 428 -1.49 -10.88 -9.92
C LEU A 428 -1.99 -11.57 -11.20
N PHE A 429 -2.51 -12.79 -11.09
CA PHE A 429 -3.13 -13.50 -12.19
C PHE A 429 -4.29 -12.70 -12.82
N LEU A 430 -5.19 -12.15 -12.01
CA LEU A 430 -6.32 -11.35 -12.50
C LEU A 430 -5.88 -10.08 -13.21
N ALA A 431 -4.85 -9.39 -12.73
CA ALA A 431 -4.31 -8.21 -13.39
C ALA A 431 -3.78 -8.54 -14.79
N VAL A 432 -3.11 -9.68 -14.93
CA VAL A 432 -2.62 -10.17 -16.24
C VAL A 432 -3.79 -10.63 -17.12
N ALA A 433 -4.78 -11.31 -16.56
CA ALA A 433 -5.97 -11.71 -17.29
C ALA A 433 -6.74 -10.50 -17.84
N LEU A 434 -6.79 -9.39 -17.09
CA LEU A 434 -7.34 -8.13 -17.57
C LEU A 434 -6.60 -7.62 -18.81
N MET A 435 -5.26 -7.68 -18.81
CA MET A 435 -4.45 -7.24 -19.94
C MET A 435 -4.66 -8.14 -21.17
N GLU A 436 -4.64 -9.46 -20.99
CA GLU A 436 -4.91 -10.44 -22.05
C GLU A 436 -6.32 -10.28 -22.64
N SER A 437 -7.32 -9.95 -21.80
CA SER A 437 -8.69 -9.67 -22.27
C SER A 437 -8.79 -8.48 -23.23
N LEU A 438 -7.82 -7.57 -23.17
CA LEU A 438 -7.72 -6.38 -24.00
C LEU A 438 -6.75 -6.56 -25.18
N GLY A 439 -6.31 -7.79 -25.46
CA GLY A 439 -5.34 -8.06 -26.53
C GLY A 439 -3.94 -7.54 -26.23
N ILE A 440 -3.57 -7.40 -24.96
CA ILE A 440 -2.20 -7.09 -24.53
C ILE A 440 -1.55 -8.43 -24.18
N HIS A 441 -0.57 -8.84 -24.99
CA HIS A 441 0.16 -10.08 -24.79
C HIS A 441 1.13 -9.92 -23.61
N ALA A 442 0.85 -10.60 -22.51
CA ALA A 442 1.68 -10.59 -21.32
C ALA A 442 2.78 -11.65 -21.41
N GLN A 443 4.02 -11.26 -21.08
CA GLN A 443 5.21 -12.09 -21.17
C GLN A 443 6.01 -12.03 -19.86
N PHE A 444 6.71 -13.11 -19.51
CA PHE A 444 7.30 -13.26 -18.18
C PHE A 444 8.70 -13.85 -18.22
N THR A 445 9.60 -13.26 -17.45
CA THR A 445 10.90 -13.86 -17.09
C THR A 445 11.00 -14.05 -15.58
N THR A 446 11.71 -15.10 -15.17
CA THR A 446 12.06 -15.35 -13.76
C THR A 446 13.46 -14.87 -13.41
N ASP A 447 14.24 -14.40 -14.39
CA ASP A 447 15.63 -14.01 -14.20
C ASP A 447 15.73 -12.75 -13.30
N PRO A 448 16.33 -12.87 -12.11
CA PRO A 448 16.49 -11.76 -11.17
C PRO A 448 17.26 -10.56 -11.73
N ALA A 449 18.08 -10.75 -12.77
CA ALA A 449 18.81 -9.66 -13.43
C ALA A 449 17.88 -8.56 -13.97
N TYR A 450 16.63 -8.92 -14.28
CA TYR A 450 15.61 -8.01 -14.80
C TYR A 450 14.76 -7.33 -13.71
N GLU A 451 14.95 -7.64 -12.42
CA GLU A 451 14.10 -7.09 -11.34
C GLU A 451 14.18 -5.57 -11.19
N ALA A 452 15.37 -5.02 -11.47
CA ALA A 452 15.69 -3.61 -11.32
C ALA A 452 15.33 -2.78 -12.56
N VAL A 453 14.94 -3.42 -13.67
CA VAL A 453 14.59 -2.73 -14.90
C VAL A 453 13.42 -1.78 -14.68
N GLU A 454 13.57 -0.57 -15.21
CA GLU A 454 12.57 0.48 -15.13
C GLU A 454 11.29 0.10 -15.91
N GLY A 455 10.15 0.65 -15.49
CA GLY A 455 8.92 0.56 -16.27
C GLY A 455 9.07 1.46 -17.49
N PHE A 456 8.90 0.90 -18.67
CA PHE A 456 9.09 1.64 -19.92
C PHE A 456 8.10 1.24 -21.01
N VAL A 457 8.05 2.07 -22.05
CA VAL A 457 7.47 1.80 -23.36
C VAL A 457 8.56 2.08 -24.39
N VAL A 458 8.97 1.08 -25.16
CA VAL A 458 10.07 1.23 -26.12
C VAL A 458 9.58 1.03 -27.55
N ALA A 459 9.86 2.00 -28.41
CA ALA A 459 9.82 1.84 -29.85
C ALA A 459 11.25 1.51 -30.31
N PRO A 460 11.52 0.28 -30.80
CA PRO A 460 12.87 -0.14 -31.13
C PRO A 460 13.60 0.86 -32.04
N GLU A 461 14.87 1.13 -31.71
CA GLU A 461 15.79 1.95 -32.50
C GLU A 461 15.43 3.44 -32.66
N LYS A 462 14.37 3.95 -32.00
CA LYS A 462 14.02 5.37 -32.02
C LYS A 462 13.98 6.00 -30.63
N GLU A 463 13.04 5.58 -29.79
CA GLU A 463 12.71 6.31 -28.57
C GLU A 463 12.10 5.39 -27.51
N ALA A 464 12.32 5.74 -26.25
CA ALA A 464 11.70 5.08 -25.10
C ALA A 464 11.02 6.12 -24.20
N VAL A 465 9.90 5.71 -23.64
CA VAL A 465 9.18 6.44 -22.58
C VAL A 465 9.42 5.69 -21.27
N ILE A 466 10.07 6.33 -20.32
CA ILE A 466 10.24 5.82 -18.95
C ILE A 466 9.01 6.25 -18.14
N ALA A 467 8.47 5.33 -17.33
CA ALA A 467 7.27 5.56 -16.54
C ALA A 467 7.29 4.72 -15.25
N ASN A 468 8.05 5.18 -14.27
CA ASN A 468 8.20 4.53 -12.97
C ASN A 468 7.34 5.16 -11.90
N TRP A 469 6.61 4.32 -11.16
CA TRP A 469 5.80 4.73 -10.00
C TRP A 469 5.75 3.66 -8.89
N VAL A 470 6.16 2.42 -9.20
CA VAL A 470 6.33 1.32 -8.25
C VAL A 470 7.81 1.04 -8.05
N ARG A 471 8.22 0.75 -6.80
CA ARG A 471 9.62 0.40 -6.43
C ARG A 471 10.67 1.42 -6.94
N GLY A 472 10.30 2.70 -7.03
CA GLY A 472 11.21 3.81 -7.34
C GLY A 472 11.52 4.67 -6.11
N ASP A 473 12.64 5.39 -6.17
CA ASP A 473 13.10 6.30 -5.11
C ASP A 473 12.17 7.50 -4.91
N GLY A 474 11.44 7.89 -5.96
CA GLY A 474 10.48 9.00 -5.96
C GLY A 474 9.02 8.56 -5.92
N MET A 475 8.14 9.55 -6.08
CA MET A 475 6.71 9.34 -6.35
C MET A 475 6.48 8.94 -7.81
N TRP A 476 7.22 9.56 -8.73
CA TRP A 476 7.38 9.07 -10.10
C TRP A 476 8.71 9.48 -10.72
N HIS A 477 9.11 8.75 -11.75
CA HIS A 477 10.10 9.15 -12.73
C HIS A 477 9.53 8.89 -14.12
N VAL A 478 9.36 9.97 -14.90
CA VAL A 478 8.99 9.90 -16.31
C VAL A 478 10.05 10.60 -17.16
N ASP A 479 10.31 10.06 -18.34
CA ASP A 479 11.20 10.65 -19.33
C ASP A 479 10.82 10.17 -20.72
N VAL A 480 11.11 10.97 -21.73
CA VAL A 480 11.04 10.58 -23.15
C VAL A 480 12.45 10.74 -23.70
N THR A 481 13.06 9.63 -24.10
CA THR A 481 14.49 9.59 -24.41
C THR A 481 14.80 8.85 -25.70
N ALA A 482 15.55 9.50 -26.57
CA ALA A 482 16.14 8.92 -27.78
C ALA A 482 17.61 8.50 -27.58
N ARG A 483 18.08 8.42 -26.33
CA ARG A 483 19.46 8.00 -26.03
C ARG A 483 19.68 6.55 -26.45
N SER A 484 20.59 6.34 -27.41
CA SER A 484 20.81 5.05 -28.04
C SER A 484 21.17 3.92 -27.06
N SER A 485 21.91 4.22 -25.99
CA SER A 485 22.24 3.24 -24.95
C SER A 485 20.99 2.75 -24.21
N THR A 486 20.14 3.68 -23.77
CA THR A 486 18.91 3.36 -23.02
C THR A 486 17.89 2.65 -23.90
N VAL A 487 17.65 3.16 -25.12
CA VAL A 487 16.75 2.52 -26.08
C VAL A 487 17.22 1.10 -26.40
N ARG A 488 18.53 0.89 -26.59
CA ARG A 488 19.10 -0.43 -26.85
C ARG A 488 18.93 -1.37 -25.66
N GLU A 489 19.19 -0.90 -24.44
CA GLU A 489 19.03 -1.69 -23.22
C GLU A 489 17.59 -2.18 -23.05
N PHE A 490 16.61 -1.28 -23.16
CA PHE A 490 15.19 -1.64 -23.09
C PHE A 490 14.73 -2.54 -24.24
N THR A 491 15.26 -2.32 -25.45
CA THR A 491 14.99 -3.19 -26.59
C THR A 491 15.54 -4.60 -26.37
N ILE A 492 16.73 -4.74 -25.76
CA ILE A 492 17.31 -6.04 -25.40
C ILE A 492 16.43 -6.72 -24.34
N ALA A 493 16.08 -6.02 -23.27
CA ALA A 493 15.22 -6.58 -22.22
C ALA A 493 13.88 -7.08 -22.77
N ALA A 494 13.23 -6.30 -23.63
CA ALA A 494 11.98 -6.72 -24.27
C ALA A 494 12.15 -7.93 -25.21
N ARG A 495 13.25 -7.99 -25.97
CA ARG A 495 13.54 -9.10 -26.90
C ARG A 495 13.89 -10.39 -26.16
N ASP A 496 14.65 -10.32 -25.07
CA ASP A 496 15.05 -11.48 -24.29
C ASP A 496 13.82 -12.17 -23.69
N VAL A 497 12.87 -11.40 -23.15
CA VAL A 497 11.61 -11.94 -22.62
C VAL A 497 10.69 -12.46 -23.73
N ASP A 498 10.66 -11.82 -24.90
CA ASP A 498 9.88 -12.29 -26.04
C ASP A 498 10.37 -13.66 -26.55
N ALA A 499 11.68 -13.89 -26.54
CA ALA A 499 12.29 -15.14 -26.98
C ALA A 499 12.04 -16.30 -25.99
N ASP A 500 12.13 -16.04 -24.69
CA ASP A 500 12.20 -17.08 -23.65
C ASP A 500 11.10 -16.95 -22.58
N SER A 501 9.94 -16.37 -22.92
CA SER A 501 8.83 -16.19 -21.96
C SER A 501 8.38 -17.53 -21.38
N ILE A 502 8.36 -17.64 -20.04
CA ILE A 502 7.92 -18.87 -19.35
C ILE A 502 6.43 -19.18 -19.57
N THR A 503 5.65 -18.20 -20.04
CA THR A 503 4.22 -18.36 -20.35
C THR A 503 3.95 -18.46 -21.84
N ALA A 504 4.98 -18.65 -22.67
CA ALA A 504 4.84 -18.68 -24.12
C ALA A 504 3.78 -19.69 -24.58
N ALA A 505 2.73 -19.20 -25.22
CA ALA A 505 1.69 -20.01 -25.83
C ALA A 505 0.97 -19.24 -26.95
N PRO A 506 0.46 -19.91 -27.99
CA PRO A 506 -0.19 -19.26 -29.13
C PRO A 506 -1.49 -18.52 -28.77
N THR A 507 -2.18 -18.95 -27.72
CA THR A 507 -3.49 -18.41 -27.34
C THR A 507 -3.42 -17.73 -25.96
N PRO A 508 -4.22 -16.68 -25.73
CA PRO A 508 -4.34 -16.06 -24.41
C PRO A 508 -4.67 -17.07 -23.30
N ALA A 509 -5.57 -18.02 -23.57
CA ALA A 509 -5.92 -19.09 -22.63
C ALA A 509 -4.71 -19.98 -22.28
N GLY A 510 -3.88 -20.34 -23.26
CA GLY A 510 -2.66 -21.10 -23.03
C GLY A 510 -1.66 -20.35 -22.16
N ARG A 511 -1.49 -19.04 -22.41
CA ARG A 511 -0.58 -18.19 -21.64
C ARG A 511 -1.02 -18.00 -20.21
N LEU A 512 -2.32 -17.75 -20.00
CA LEU A 512 -2.90 -17.66 -18.67
C LEU A 512 -2.84 -18.99 -17.92
N ARG A 513 -3.02 -20.12 -18.61
CA ARG A 513 -2.83 -21.44 -17.98
C ARG A 513 -1.39 -21.66 -17.53
N ALA A 514 -0.40 -21.32 -18.38
CA ALA A 514 1.01 -21.39 -18.01
C ALA A 514 1.33 -20.46 -16.83
N LEU A 515 0.77 -19.25 -16.80
CA LEU A 515 0.89 -18.34 -15.66
C LEU A 515 0.26 -18.92 -14.39
N ALA A 516 -0.93 -19.51 -14.47
CA ALA A 516 -1.60 -20.14 -13.33
C ALA A 516 -0.76 -21.30 -12.77
N GLN A 517 -0.14 -22.11 -13.65
CA GLN A 517 0.80 -23.16 -13.23
C GLN A 517 2.03 -22.58 -12.52
N TYR A 518 2.64 -21.54 -13.10
CA TYR A 518 3.80 -20.87 -12.49
C TYR A 518 3.48 -20.25 -11.12
N LEU A 519 2.29 -19.66 -10.99
CA LEU A 519 1.79 -19.08 -9.74
C LEU A 519 1.19 -20.11 -8.77
N ASP A 520 1.22 -21.40 -9.10
CA ASP A 520 0.65 -22.48 -8.28
C ASP A 520 -0.82 -22.20 -7.92
N LEU A 521 -1.63 -21.97 -8.96
CA LEU A 521 -3.06 -21.70 -8.89
C LEU A 521 -3.85 -22.77 -9.66
N PRO A 522 -4.87 -23.40 -9.06
CA PRO A 522 -5.64 -24.43 -9.74
C PRO A 522 -6.50 -23.83 -10.86
N TRP A 523 -6.23 -24.22 -12.12
CA TRP A 523 -6.84 -23.65 -13.32
C TRP A 523 -8.37 -23.77 -13.35
N SER A 524 -8.90 -24.99 -13.18
CA SER A 524 -10.36 -25.21 -13.22
C SER A 524 -11.09 -24.45 -12.11
N TRP A 525 -10.50 -24.38 -10.92
CA TRP A 525 -11.05 -23.60 -9.81
C TRP A 525 -11.09 -22.09 -10.13
N LEU A 526 -10.03 -21.54 -10.73
CA LEU A 526 -10.00 -20.13 -11.14
C LEU A 526 -11.10 -19.80 -12.14
N ILE A 527 -11.28 -20.63 -13.18
CA ILE A 527 -12.33 -20.43 -14.20
C ILE A 527 -13.70 -20.47 -13.54
N GLU A 528 -13.97 -21.50 -12.74
CA GLU A 528 -15.26 -21.67 -12.10
C GLU A 528 -15.58 -20.49 -11.19
N ARG A 529 -14.67 -20.11 -10.29
CA ARG A 529 -14.89 -19.05 -9.30
C ARG A 529 -14.97 -17.67 -9.94
N CYS A 530 -14.12 -17.37 -10.92
CA CYS A 530 -14.24 -16.14 -11.70
C CYS A 530 -15.56 -16.08 -12.48
N GLY A 531 -15.99 -17.18 -13.09
CA GLY A 531 -17.26 -17.26 -13.81
C GLY A 531 -18.48 -17.14 -12.89
N GLN A 532 -18.40 -17.66 -11.66
CA GLN A 532 -19.41 -17.43 -10.63
C GLN A 532 -19.49 -15.95 -10.25
N LEU A 533 -18.36 -15.30 -9.95
CA LEU A 533 -18.33 -13.88 -9.59
C LEU A 533 -18.79 -12.98 -10.75
N ALA A 534 -18.35 -13.25 -11.98
CA ALA A 534 -18.70 -12.49 -13.17
C ALA A 534 -20.21 -12.43 -13.47
N ARG A 535 -20.94 -13.52 -13.19
CA ARG A 535 -22.41 -13.58 -13.38
C ARG A 535 -23.18 -12.62 -12.47
N HIS A 536 -22.60 -12.25 -11.33
CA HIS A 536 -23.26 -11.41 -10.33
C HIS A 536 -22.61 -10.03 -10.17
N GLY A 537 -21.37 -9.88 -10.61
CA GLY A 537 -20.52 -8.71 -10.34
C GLY A 537 -20.06 -8.66 -8.88
N SER A 538 -18.98 -7.94 -8.63
CA SER A 538 -18.38 -7.82 -7.28
C SER A 538 -18.97 -6.68 -6.43
N SER A 539 -19.83 -5.82 -6.97
CA SER A 539 -20.37 -4.64 -6.26
C SER A 539 -21.18 -4.91 -4.98
N GLY A 540 -21.71 -6.13 -4.84
CA GLY A 540 -22.37 -6.57 -3.60
C GLY A 540 -21.39 -7.07 -2.53
N LEU A 541 -20.20 -7.51 -2.94
CA LEU A 541 -19.10 -7.95 -2.09
C LEU A 541 -18.22 -6.77 -1.66
N ILE A 542 -17.92 -5.87 -2.60
CA ILE A 542 -17.08 -4.69 -2.41
C ILE A 542 -17.80 -3.44 -2.88
N GLN A 543 -18.12 -2.53 -1.95
CA GLN A 543 -18.51 -1.16 -2.29
C GLN A 543 -17.31 -0.25 -2.13
N SER A 544 -16.86 0.38 -3.23
CA SER A 544 -15.80 1.39 -3.19
C SER A 544 -16.26 2.59 -2.37
N ARG A 545 -15.45 3.00 -1.42
CA ARG A 545 -15.68 4.19 -0.59
C ARG A 545 -14.87 5.39 -1.11
N SER A 546 -13.68 5.14 -1.67
CA SER A 546 -12.93 6.16 -2.40
C SER A 546 -13.43 6.28 -3.84
N ARG A 547 -13.53 7.52 -4.34
CA ARG A 547 -13.81 7.80 -5.76
C ARG A 547 -12.67 7.39 -6.70
N LEU A 548 -11.49 7.12 -6.13
CA LEU A 548 -10.25 6.77 -6.83
C LEU A 548 -10.10 5.26 -7.06
N VAL A 549 -11.04 4.48 -6.53
CA VAL A 549 -11.11 3.03 -6.62
C VAL A 549 -12.36 2.61 -7.39
N SER A 550 -12.26 1.52 -8.17
CA SER A 550 -13.36 0.94 -8.93
C SER A 550 -13.26 -0.58 -8.98
N ALA A 551 -14.41 -1.25 -9.01
CA ALA A 551 -14.50 -2.70 -9.20
C ALA A 551 -14.44 -3.12 -10.68
N ALA A 552 -14.47 -2.17 -11.63
CA ALA A 552 -14.64 -2.47 -13.05
C ALA A 552 -13.52 -3.35 -13.63
N GLY A 553 -12.27 -3.17 -13.18
CA GLY A 553 -11.15 -4.00 -13.63
C GLY A 553 -11.25 -5.44 -13.12
N ILE A 554 -11.69 -5.62 -11.86
CA ILE A 554 -11.95 -6.94 -11.27
C ILE A 554 -13.06 -7.66 -12.04
N ASP A 555 -14.20 -6.99 -12.23
CA ASP A 555 -15.35 -7.59 -12.92
C ASP A 555 -15.00 -7.98 -14.37
N ALA A 556 -14.23 -7.14 -15.08
CA ALA A 556 -13.76 -7.45 -16.43
C ALA A 556 -12.79 -8.64 -16.46
N ALA A 557 -11.83 -8.69 -15.53
CA ALA A 557 -10.90 -9.81 -15.42
C ALA A 557 -11.63 -11.13 -15.12
N CYS A 558 -12.53 -11.13 -14.14
CA CYS A 558 -13.29 -12.32 -13.78
C CYS A 558 -14.21 -12.78 -14.92
N ALA A 559 -14.86 -11.86 -15.64
CA ALA A 559 -15.68 -12.19 -16.80
C ALA A 559 -14.86 -12.85 -17.91
N TYR A 560 -13.65 -12.33 -18.16
CA TYR A 560 -12.76 -12.93 -19.14
C TYR A 560 -12.30 -14.33 -18.72
N VAL A 561 -11.77 -14.48 -17.50
CA VAL A 561 -11.30 -15.78 -16.99
C VAL A 561 -12.42 -16.81 -16.96
N GLY A 562 -13.62 -16.42 -16.51
CA GLY A 562 -14.79 -17.31 -16.47
C GLY A 562 -15.31 -17.74 -17.85
N SER A 563 -14.88 -17.08 -18.93
CA SER A 563 -15.21 -17.45 -20.31
C SER A 563 -14.18 -18.41 -20.94
N LEU A 564 -13.03 -18.62 -20.29
CA LEU A 564 -11.97 -19.49 -20.79
C LEU A 564 -12.35 -20.98 -20.65
N PRO A 565 -11.78 -21.86 -21.49
CA PRO A 565 -12.08 -23.29 -21.43
C PRO A 565 -11.51 -23.92 -20.15
N ALA A 566 -12.39 -24.56 -19.37
CA ALA A 566 -11.98 -25.46 -18.29
C ALA A 566 -11.29 -26.71 -18.88
N ASP A 567 -10.38 -27.31 -18.11
CA ASP A 567 -9.82 -28.62 -18.48
C ASP A 567 -10.98 -29.62 -18.53
N ARG A 568 -11.12 -30.30 -19.67
CA ARG A 568 -12.11 -31.37 -19.85
C ARG A 568 -11.67 -32.65 -19.16
#